data_AF-X5PUD4-F1
#
_entry.id   AF-X5PUD4-F1
#
_cell.length_a   1.000
_cell.length_b   1.000
_cell.length_c   1.000
_cell.angle_alpha   90.00
_cell.angle_beta   90.00
_cell.angle_gamma   90.00
#
_symmetry.space_group_name_H-M   'P 1'
#
loop_
_entity.id
_entity.type
_entity.pdbx_description
1 polymer ?
#
loop_
_entity_poly.entity_id
_entity_poly.type
_entity_poly.pdbx_seq_one_letter_code
_entity_poly.pdbx_strand_id
1 'polypeptide(L)'
;MHIPWLLAEESRHLFSDKRWTPEGLKAAVKAEYGTISEIYDLAVEAGCNIFFPFQGADIGPFRVCSPKRATYNYLLPQFEKTPDPDQGAIEAAHIWIGKESLTHKIFEAAKAALQGWTEETWDNERLKDGGITSASNESSVVLYGAFENNARVLLTGDTGVSGLWWTASYAESVGLPLQQFTFVQIPHHGSRRNVGPTVLTKLLGEKQPEGAAYRFSAYVSAPKDDAKHPRRMVLNAFKRRGGLIIATQGGSKVHWGGFPARPGYSVAEGLPFYTQVEEYT
;
A
#
# COMPACT_ATOMS: atom_id res chain seq x y z
N MET A 1 -5.51 0.76 15.11
CA MET A 1 -4.15 1.11 14.65
C MET A 1 -3.20 -0.06 14.91
N HIS A 2 -2.13 -0.23 14.15
CA HIS A 2 -1.10 -1.20 14.53
C HIS A 2 -0.31 -0.65 15.73
N ILE A 3 -0.12 -1.51 16.74
CA ILE A 3 0.63 -1.22 17.96
C ILE A 3 1.73 -2.28 18.08
N PRO A 4 2.87 -2.10 17.39
CA PRO A 4 3.84 -3.17 17.18
C PRO A 4 4.36 -3.79 18.48
N TRP A 5 4.62 -2.97 19.49
CA TRP A 5 5.15 -3.42 20.78
C TRP A 5 4.20 -4.30 21.59
N LEU A 6 2.89 -4.25 21.33
CA LEU A 6 1.92 -5.14 21.97
C LEU A 6 1.90 -6.55 21.36
N LEU A 7 2.66 -6.79 20.29
CA LEU A 7 2.84 -8.11 19.67
C LEU A 7 4.18 -8.77 20.06
N ALA A 8 4.90 -8.20 21.03
CA ALA A 8 6.21 -8.69 21.46
C ALA A 8 6.16 -10.16 21.89
N GLU A 9 5.17 -10.56 22.68
CA GLU A 9 5.04 -11.95 23.13
C GLU A 9 4.86 -12.93 21.95
N GLU A 10 4.01 -12.57 20.99
CA GLU A 10 3.70 -13.39 19.81
C GLU A 10 4.87 -13.47 18.82
N SER A 11 5.64 -12.40 18.69
CA SER A 11 6.69 -12.26 17.67
C SER A 11 8.11 -12.54 18.18
N ARG A 12 8.33 -12.64 19.50
CA ARG A 12 9.69 -12.78 20.10
C ARG A 12 10.54 -13.89 19.49
N HIS A 13 9.92 -15.01 19.10
CA HIS A 13 10.63 -16.16 18.54
C HIS A 13 11.22 -15.89 17.15
N LEU A 14 10.77 -14.83 16.48
CA LEU A 14 11.19 -14.40 15.14
C LEU A 14 12.29 -13.33 15.17
N PHE A 15 12.76 -12.94 16.36
CA PHE A 15 13.94 -12.08 16.53
C PHE A 15 15.20 -12.94 16.75
N SER A 16 16.36 -12.42 16.34
CA SER A 16 17.64 -13.14 16.39
C SER A 16 18.08 -13.46 17.82
N ASP A 17 17.98 -12.48 18.73
CA ASP A 17 18.31 -12.68 20.14
C ASP A 17 17.20 -13.45 20.86
N LYS A 18 17.47 -14.73 21.16
CA LYS A 18 16.51 -15.61 21.84
C LYS A 18 16.33 -15.32 23.33
N ARG A 19 17.08 -14.37 23.89
CA ARG A 19 17.00 -13.98 25.31
C ARG A 19 15.95 -12.89 25.57
N TRP A 20 15.33 -12.34 24.53
CA TRP A 20 14.26 -11.35 24.69
C TRP A 20 13.13 -11.89 25.59
N THR A 21 12.85 -11.17 26.67
CA THR A 21 11.59 -11.29 27.41
C THR A 21 10.48 -10.52 26.67
N PRO A 22 9.20 -10.87 26.86
CA PRO A 22 8.08 -10.11 26.29
C PRO A 22 8.16 -8.61 26.64
N GLU A 23 8.48 -8.27 27.89
CA GLU A 23 8.58 -6.90 28.38
C GLU A 23 9.79 -6.17 27.78
N GLY A 24 10.93 -6.84 27.68
CA GLY A 24 12.15 -6.27 27.11
C GLY A 24 11.98 -5.94 25.64
N LEU A 25 11.42 -6.86 24.85
CA LEU A 25 11.15 -6.64 23.44
C LEU A 25 10.07 -5.57 23.24
N LYS A 26 9.00 -5.58 24.06
CA LYS A 26 7.97 -4.53 24.06
C LYS A 26 8.60 -3.15 24.29
N ALA A 27 9.48 -3.01 25.28
CA ALA A 27 10.15 -1.74 25.57
C ALA A 27 11.05 -1.30 24.40
N ALA A 28 11.86 -2.22 23.85
CA ALA A 28 12.75 -1.94 22.72
C ALA A 28 11.98 -1.50 21.48
N VAL A 29 10.90 -2.21 21.12
CA VAL A 29 10.06 -1.84 19.97
C VAL A 29 9.31 -0.52 20.24
N LYS A 30 8.75 -0.31 21.44
CA LYS A 30 8.02 0.94 21.77
C LYS A 30 8.92 2.18 21.62
N ALA A 31 10.20 2.08 22.01
CA ALA A 31 11.16 3.18 21.92
C ALA A 31 11.38 3.71 20.49
N GLU A 32 11.23 2.85 19.47
CA GLU A 32 11.46 3.20 18.07
C GLU A 32 10.28 3.95 17.41
N TYR A 33 9.11 3.95 18.07
CA TYR A 33 7.84 4.47 17.54
C TYR A 33 7.22 5.54 18.46
N GLY A 34 8.01 6.54 18.86
CA GLY A 34 7.60 7.61 19.78
C GLY A 34 6.25 8.28 19.43
N THR A 35 6.04 8.69 18.17
CA THR A 35 4.76 9.30 17.75
C THR A 35 3.57 8.34 17.88
N ILE A 36 3.75 7.05 17.54
CA ILE A 36 2.67 6.05 17.66
C ILE A 36 2.38 5.79 19.14
N SER A 37 3.43 5.76 20.00
CA SER A 37 3.29 5.67 21.45
C SER A 37 2.48 6.82 22.00
N GLU A 38 2.81 8.06 21.63
CA GLU A 38 2.10 9.25 22.08
C GLU A 38 0.62 9.21 21.69
N ILE A 39 0.31 8.86 20.43
CA ILE A 39 -1.08 8.69 19.97
C ILE A 39 -1.81 7.62 20.78
N TYR A 40 -1.15 6.48 21.05
CA TYR A 40 -1.72 5.40 21.84
C TYR A 40 -2.02 5.85 23.28
N ASP A 41 -1.04 6.49 23.94
CA ASP A 41 -1.16 6.94 25.32
C ASP A 41 -2.29 7.99 25.45
N LEU A 42 -2.37 8.98 24.53
CA LEU A 42 -3.46 9.97 24.46
C LEU A 42 -4.84 9.30 24.23
N ALA A 43 -4.91 8.27 23.38
CA ALA A 43 -6.15 7.55 23.13
C ALA A 43 -6.61 6.77 24.37
N VAL A 44 -5.69 6.16 25.11
CA VAL A 44 -5.99 5.47 26.37
C VAL A 44 -6.49 6.47 27.43
N GLU A 45 -5.81 7.61 27.58
CA GLU A 45 -6.22 8.68 28.51
C GLU A 45 -7.63 9.21 28.19
N ALA A 46 -7.97 9.31 26.90
CA ALA A 46 -9.30 9.71 26.44
C ALA A 46 -10.37 8.61 26.56
N GLY A 47 -10.02 7.40 27.03
CA GLY A 47 -10.95 6.27 27.14
C GLY A 47 -11.36 5.67 25.78
N CYS A 48 -10.55 5.86 24.74
CA CYS A 48 -10.82 5.30 23.41
C CYS A 48 -10.61 3.79 23.40
N ASN A 49 -11.49 3.07 22.70
CA ASN A 49 -11.24 1.67 22.37
C ASN A 49 -10.24 1.58 21.21
N ILE A 50 -9.17 0.81 21.40
CA ILE A 50 -8.10 0.66 20.41
C ILE A 50 -8.05 -0.78 19.92
N PHE A 51 -8.26 -0.96 18.61
CA PHE A 51 -8.28 -2.26 17.96
C PHE A 51 -7.16 -2.38 16.93
N PHE A 52 -6.63 -3.60 16.79
CA PHE A 52 -5.73 -3.92 15.69
C PHE A 52 -6.50 -4.02 14.36
N PRO A 53 -6.03 -3.38 13.29
CA PRO A 53 -6.66 -3.43 11.98
C PRO A 53 -6.10 -4.63 11.19
N PHE A 54 -6.35 -5.85 11.66
CA PHE A 54 -5.94 -7.06 10.94
C PHE A 54 -7.03 -7.56 10.01
N GLN A 55 -6.61 -8.28 8.96
CA GLN A 55 -7.48 -8.96 8.01
C GLN A 55 -8.67 -9.64 8.72
N GLY A 56 -9.89 -9.37 8.22
CA GLY A 56 -11.13 -9.90 8.81
C GLY A 56 -11.85 -8.92 9.73
N ALA A 57 -11.15 -7.93 10.28
CA ALA A 57 -11.79 -6.87 11.07
C ALA A 57 -12.61 -5.92 10.18
N ASP A 58 -13.62 -5.29 10.77
CA ASP A 58 -14.40 -4.23 10.16
C ASP A 58 -14.07 -2.88 10.82
N ILE A 59 -13.88 -1.84 10.00
CA ILE A 59 -13.69 -0.45 10.42
C ILE A 59 -14.77 0.38 9.76
N GLY A 60 -15.88 0.58 10.48
CA GLY A 60 -17.09 1.16 9.88
C GLY A 60 -17.55 0.32 8.68
N PRO A 61 -17.75 0.92 7.49
CA PRO A 61 -18.19 0.18 6.30
C PRO A 61 -17.07 -0.57 5.56
N PHE A 62 -15.85 -0.58 6.11
CA PHE A 62 -14.69 -1.17 5.44
C PHE A 62 -14.28 -2.49 6.07
N ARG A 63 -14.11 -3.51 5.23
CA ARG A 63 -13.45 -4.77 5.59
C ARG A 63 -11.94 -4.61 5.44
N VAL A 64 -11.19 -4.98 6.47
CA VAL A 64 -9.72 -5.07 6.38
C VAL A 64 -9.34 -6.33 5.60
N CYS A 65 -8.56 -6.17 4.54
CA CYS A 65 -8.11 -7.26 3.67
C CYS A 65 -6.63 -7.64 3.83
N SER A 66 -5.81 -6.74 4.35
CA SER A 66 -4.40 -6.98 4.65
C SER A 66 -3.96 -6.04 5.77
N PRO A 67 -2.96 -6.41 6.59
CA PRO A 67 -2.32 -7.73 6.66
C PRO A 67 -3.07 -8.69 7.59
N LYS A 68 -2.90 -10.01 7.41
CA LYS A 68 -3.27 -10.97 8.46
C LYS A 68 -2.31 -10.87 9.65
N ARG A 69 -2.82 -11.06 10.87
CA ARG A 69 -2.02 -10.98 12.12
C ARG A 69 -0.75 -11.83 12.08
N ALA A 70 -0.88 -13.09 11.63
CA ALA A 70 0.26 -13.99 11.53
C ALA A 70 1.36 -13.44 10.60
N THR A 71 1.00 -12.94 9.41
CA THR A 71 1.96 -12.32 8.49
C THR A 71 2.61 -11.08 9.10
N TYR A 72 1.82 -10.25 9.78
CA TYR A 72 2.37 -9.07 10.47
C TYR A 72 3.46 -9.45 11.47
N ASN A 73 3.28 -10.54 12.23
CA ASN A 73 4.31 -11.02 13.18
C ASN A 73 5.61 -11.43 12.49
N TYR A 74 5.57 -11.96 11.25
CA TYR A 74 6.77 -12.23 10.44
C TYR A 74 7.38 -10.99 9.80
N LEU A 75 6.59 -9.96 9.53
CA LEU A 75 7.10 -8.68 9.01
C LEU A 75 7.72 -7.80 10.08
N LEU A 76 7.20 -7.85 11.32
CA LEU A 76 7.60 -6.97 12.40
C LEU A 76 9.13 -6.96 12.67
N PRO A 77 9.84 -8.10 12.77
CA PRO A 77 11.29 -8.11 12.94
C PRO A 77 12.08 -7.52 11.76
N GLN A 78 11.44 -7.44 10.59
CA GLN A 78 12.02 -6.90 9.35
C GLN A 78 11.77 -5.40 9.18
N PHE A 79 11.09 -4.74 10.12
CA PHE A 79 10.97 -3.28 10.11
C PHE A 79 12.34 -2.64 10.32
N GLU A 80 12.59 -1.51 9.65
CA GLU A 80 13.89 -0.83 9.63
C GLU A 80 14.48 -0.60 11.03
N LYS A 81 13.63 -0.25 12.00
CA LYS A 81 14.04 0.18 13.34
C LYS A 81 13.97 -0.90 14.41
N THR A 82 13.32 -2.04 14.17
CA THR A 82 13.17 -3.07 15.21
C THR A 82 14.49 -3.80 15.48
N PRO A 83 14.62 -4.58 16.56
CA PRO A 83 15.76 -5.50 16.73
C PRO A 83 15.92 -6.46 15.56
N ASP A 84 17.08 -7.11 15.45
CA ASP A 84 17.40 -7.93 14.28
C ASP A 84 16.51 -9.18 14.17
N PRO A 85 16.12 -9.55 12.94
CA PRO A 85 15.28 -10.71 12.68
C PRO A 85 16.08 -12.00 12.81
N ASP A 86 15.42 -13.08 13.21
CA ASP A 86 15.86 -14.43 12.89
C ASP A 86 15.53 -14.71 11.42
N GLN A 87 16.46 -14.37 10.54
CA GLN A 87 16.29 -14.51 9.10
C GLN A 87 15.94 -15.96 8.71
N GLY A 88 16.60 -16.96 9.29
CA GLY A 88 16.36 -18.37 8.95
C GLY A 88 14.94 -18.82 9.29
N ALA A 89 14.42 -18.41 10.46
CA ALA A 89 13.05 -18.72 10.84
C ALA A 89 12.00 -18.05 9.92
N ILE A 90 12.28 -16.85 9.43
CA ILE A 90 11.37 -16.08 8.56
C ILE A 90 11.45 -16.57 7.10
N GLU A 91 12.63 -16.93 6.61
CA GLU A 91 12.84 -17.55 5.29
C GLU A 91 12.13 -18.91 5.20
N ALA A 92 12.18 -19.72 6.26
CA ALA A 92 11.45 -20.98 6.34
C ALA A 92 9.92 -20.82 6.25
N ALA A 93 9.41 -19.63 6.58
CA ALA A 93 8.00 -19.27 6.44
C ALA A 93 7.68 -18.59 5.09
N HIS A 94 8.67 -18.39 4.21
CA HIS A 94 8.55 -17.69 2.93
C HIS A 94 8.03 -16.24 3.04
N ILE A 95 8.33 -15.54 4.13
CA ILE A 95 7.93 -14.14 4.37
C ILE A 95 9.16 -13.21 4.47
N TRP A 96 10.36 -13.72 4.17
CA TRP A 96 11.56 -12.89 4.14
C TRP A 96 11.55 -11.96 2.92
N ILE A 97 11.50 -10.67 3.19
CA ILE A 97 11.58 -9.60 2.18
C ILE A 97 12.78 -8.68 2.41
N GLY A 98 13.53 -8.92 3.48
CA GLY A 98 14.70 -8.14 3.87
C GLY A 98 14.36 -7.02 4.83
N LYS A 99 15.32 -6.70 5.70
CA LYS A 99 15.26 -5.54 6.59
C LYS A 99 15.96 -4.38 5.92
N GLU A 100 15.20 -3.31 5.63
CA GLU A 100 15.77 -2.11 5.04
C GLU A 100 16.74 -1.44 6.04
N SER A 101 17.93 -1.08 5.60
CA SER A 101 18.90 -0.36 6.42
C SER A 101 18.85 1.15 6.15
N LEU A 102 19.14 1.95 7.18
CA LEU A 102 19.21 3.42 7.06
C LEU A 102 20.13 3.91 5.93
N THR A 103 21.14 3.11 5.52
CA THR A 103 22.13 3.50 4.52
C THR A 103 21.59 3.46 3.08
N HIS A 104 20.51 2.73 2.80
CA HIS A 104 19.95 2.64 1.44
C HIS A 104 19.22 3.91 0.97
N LYS A 105 18.68 4.71 1.90
CA LYS A 105 17.88 5.91 1.55
C LYS A 105 18.70 7.04 0.92
N ILE A 106 19.98 7.17 1.28
CA ILE A 106 20.87 8.23 0.78
C ILE A 106 21.24 7.99 -0.69
N PHE A 107 21.41 6.73 -1.11
CA PHE A 107 21.85 6.39 -2.47
C PHE A 107 20.74 6.57 -3.52
N GLU A 108 19.48 6.34 -3.15
CA GLU A 108 18.32 6.46 -4.04
C GLU A 108 17.92 7.91 -4.37
N ALA A 109 18.31 8.87 -3.53
CA ALA A 109 18.11 10.30 -3.80
C ALA A 109 19.02 10.78 -4.94
N ALA A 110 20.30 10.38 -4.93
CA ALA A 110 21.28 10.76 -5.95
C ALA A 110 20.96 10.17 -7.34
N LYS A 111 20.42 8.95 -7.42
CA LYS A 111 20.05 8.31 -8.69
C LYS A 111 18.84 8.94 -9.38
N ALA A 112 17.94 9.57 -8.65
CA ALA A 112 16.72 10.14 -9.24
C ALA A 112 17.01 11.30 -10.20
N ALA A 113 18.13 12.01 -10.01
CA ALA A 113 18.59 13.06 -10.92
C ALA A 113 19.08 12.52 -12.28
N LEU A 114 19.33 11.22 -12.40
CA LEU A 114 19.79 10.54 -13.62
C LEU A 114 18.70 9.64 -14.23
N GLN A 115 17.43 9.92 -13.96
CA GLN A 115 16.32 9.11 -14.45
C GLN A 115 16.27 9.13 -15.99
N GLY A 116 16.56 7.98 -16.61
CA GLY A 116 16.37 7.74 -18.04
C GLY A 116 14.88 7.70 -18.40
N TRP A 117 14.58 7.95 -19.67
CA TRP A 117 13.23 7.97 -20.23
C TRP A 117 13.15 7.04 -21.44
N THR A 118 12.02 6.37 -21.60
CA THR A 118 11.77 5.44 -22.70
C THR A 118 10.34 5.58 -23.23
N GLU A 119 10.16 5.18 -24.48
CA GLU A 119 8.87 5.18 -25.13
C GLU A 119 7.97 4.05 -24.61
N GLU A 120 6.70 4.40 -24.37
CA GLU A 120 5.64 3.48 -23.99
C GLU A 120 4.44 3.63 -24.95
N THR A 121 3.88 2.52 -25.44
CA THR A 121 2.70 2.49 -26.33
C THR A 121 1.54 1.77 -25.65
N TRP A 122 0.33 1.79 -26.20
CA TRP A 122 -0.80 1.13 -25.53
C TRP A 122 -0.62 -0.39 -25.30
N ASP A 123 0.07 -1.07 -26.21
CA ASP A 123 0.26 -2.52 -26.12
C ASP A 123 1.54 -2.91 -25.37
N ASN A 124 2.52 -2.00 -25.30
CA ASN A 124 3.82 -2.26 -24.69
C ASN A 124 3.91 -1.59 -23.30
N GLU A 125 3.57 -2.32 -22.24
CA GLU A 125 3.67 -1.84 -20.86
C GLU A 125 5.12 -1.89 -20.36
N ARG A 126 5.65 -0.77 -19.84
CA ARG A 126 7.04 -0.68 -19.34
C ARG A 126 7.19 -0.99 -17.86
N LEU A 127 6.09 -1.00 -17.10
CA LEU A 127 6.07 -1.47 -15.71
C LEU A 127 6.39 -2.98 -15.70
N LYS A 128 7.20 -3.42 -14.74
CA LYS A 128 7.60 -4.82 -14.56
C LYS A 128 7.16 -5.34 -13.20
N ASP A 129 6.97 -6.65 -13.09
CA ASP A 129 6.85 -7.32 -11.80
C ASP A 129 8.22 -7.36 -11.08
N GLY A 130 8.22 -7.70 -9.79
CA GLY A 130 9.44 -7.84 -8.98
C GLY A 130 9.83 -6.59 -8.18
N GLY A 131 8.95 -5.59 -8.09
CA GLY A 131 9.10 -4.52 -7.12
C GLY A 131 9.09 -5.06 -5.68
N ILE A 132 10.07 -4.65 -4.88
CA ILE A 132 10.16 -4.98 -3.44
C ILE A 132 10.02 -3.70 -2.64
N THR A 133 9.18 -3.74 -1.61
CA THR A 133 9.01 -2.63 -0.67
C THR A 133 9.45 -3.05 0.74
N SER A 134 9.54 -2.08 1.65
CA SER A 134 9.89 -2.38 3.04
C SER A 134 8.82 -3.21 3.72
N ALA A 135 9.19 -3.93 4.77
CA ALA A 135 8.23 -4.67 5.59
C ALA A 135 7.16 -3.78 6.21
N SER A 136 7.48 -2.52 6.52
CA SER A 136 6.49 -1.53 6.96
C SER A 136 5.44 -1.28 5.88
N ASN A 137 5.86 -1.09 4.62
CA ASN A 137 4.94 -0.88 3.50
C ASN A 137 4.07 -2.12 3.23
N GLU A 138 4.66 -3.32 3.20
CA GLU A 138 3.90 -4.57 3.04
C GLU A 138 2.93 -4.84 4.21
N SER A 139 3.17 -4.23 5.38
CA SER A 139 2.27 -4.29 6.54
C SER A 139 1.13 -3.27 6.52
N SER A 140 1.02 -2.47 5.46
CA SER A 140 -0.04 -1.46 5.32
C SER A 140 -1.44 -2.08 5.39
N VAL A 141 -2.37 -1.35 6.02
CA VAL A 141 -3.77 -1.74 6.12
C VAL A 141 -4.46 -1.49 4.78
N VAL A 142 -4.97 -2.54 4.15
CA VAL A 142 -5.78 -2.43 2.94
C VAL A 142 -7.25 -2.56 3.30
N LEU A 143 -8.06 -1.58 2.88
CA LEU A 143 -9.49 -1.51 3.17
C LEU A 143 -10.31 -1.73 1.90
N TYR A 144 -11.29 -2.62 2.00
CA TYR A 144 -12.30 -2.86 0.99
C TYR A 144 -13.65 -2.33 1.48
N GLY A 145 -14.22 -1.37 0.76
CA GLY A 145 -15.57 -0.85 1.02
C GLY A 145 -16.57 -1.40 0.01
N ALA A 146 -17.70 -1.91 0.50
CA ALA A 146 -18.85 -2.28 -0.33
C ALA A 146 -20.04 -1.40 0.02
N PHE A 147 -20.46 -0.57 -0.93
CA PHE A 147 -21.55 0.38 -0.76
C PHE A 147 -22.69 0.04 -1.73
N GLU A 148 -23.82 0.75 -1.58
CA GLU A 148 -24.98 0.61 -2.47
C GLU A 148 -24.63 0.84 -3.95
N ASN A 149 -25.52 0.39 -4.84
CA ASN A 149 -25.35 0.52 -6.30
C ASN A 149 -24.04 -0.09 -6.84
N ASN A 150 -23.57 -1.17 -6.19
CA ASN A 150 -22.31 -1.85 -6.52
C ASN A 150 -21.07 -0.95 -6.42
N ALA A 151 -21.12 0.15 -5.66
CA ALA A 151 -19.95 1.00 -5.45
C ALA A 151 -18.94 0.26 -4.55
N ARG A 152 -17.78 -0.07 -5.14
CA ARG A 152 -16.72 -0.83 -4.47
C ARG A 152 -15.44 -0.01 -4.45
N VAL A 153 -14.88 0.13 -3.26
CA VAL A 153 -13.74 1.02 -2.98
C VAL A 153 -12.57 0.19 -2.47
N LEU A 154 -11.38 0.40 -3.02
CA LEU A 154 -10.13 -0.18 -2.51
C LEU A 154 -9.18 0.93 -2.05
N LEU A 155 -8.90 1.00 -0.75
CA LEU A 155 -7.91 1.90 -0.17
C LEU A 155 -6.66 1.09 0.19
N THR A 156 -5.53 1.44 -0.40
CA THR A 156 -4.32 0.62 -0.41
C THR A 156 -3.21 1.18 0.48
N GLY A 157 -3.32 2.44 0.93
CA GLY A 157 -2.24 3.09 1.67
C GLY A 157 -0.91 3.00 0.92
N ASP A 158 0.10 2.46 1.59
CA ASP A 158 1.45 2.30 1.03
C ASP A 158 1.79 0.82 0.73
N THR A 159 0.76 -0.01 0.58
CA THR A 159 0.92 -1.46 0.39
C THR A 159 1.79 -1.77 -0.83
N GLY A 160 2.71 -2.72 -0.66
CA GLY A 160 3.53 -3.24 -1.75
C GLY A 160 2.90 -4.45 -2.46
N VAL A 161 3.67 -5.10 -3.32
CA VAL A 161 3.16 -6.18 -4.18
C VAL A 161 2.65 -7.37 -3.36
N SER A 162 3.32 -7.70 -2.25
CA SER A 162 2.95 -8.86 -1.42
C SER A 162 1.64 -8.61 -0.67
N GLY A 163 1.48 -7.44 -0.05
CA GLY A 163 0.25 -7.06 0.64
C GLY A 163 -0.95 -6.91 -0.30
N LEU A 164 -0.73 -6.45 -1.53
CA LEU A 164 -1.76 -6.43 -2.57
C LEU A 164 -2.15 -7.85 -3.02
N TRP A 165 -1.18 -8.76 -3.10
CA TRP A 165 -1.47 -10.17 -3.39
C TRP A 165 -2.26 -10.83 -2.27
N TRP A 166 -1.87 -10.64 -1.00
CA TRP A 166 -2.61 -11.14 0.16
C TRP A 166 -4.03 -10.58 0.20
N THR A 167 -4.19 -9.29 -0.12
CA THR A 167 -5.50 -8.65 -0.27
C THR A 167 -6.36 -9.38 -1.29
N ALA A 168 -5.82 -9.64 -2.49
CA ALA A 168 -6.55 -10.34 -3.55
C ALA A 168 -6.94 -11.76 -3.12
N SER A 169 -5.99 -12.52 -2.58
CA SER A 169 -6.25 -13.90 -2.10
C SER A 169 -7.30 -13.93 -1.00
N TYR A 170 -7.23 -13.01 -0.04
CA TYR A 170 -8.23 -12.94 1.02
C TYR A 170 -9.60 -12.54 0.47
N ALA A 171 -9.68 -11.50 -0.37
CA ALA A 171 -10.94 -11.07 -0.98
C ALA A 171 -11.63 -12.22 -1.71
N GLU A 172 -10.90 -13.00 -2.50
CA GLU A 172 -11.43 -14.19 -3.16
C GLU A 172 -11.90 -15.25 -2.17
N SER A 173 -11.12 -15.52 -1.11
CA SER A 173 -11.45 -16.53 -0.10
C SER A 173 -12.75 -16.24 0.66
N VAL A 174 -13.14 -14.97 0.78
CA VAL A 174 -14.38 -14.53 1.45
C VAL A 174 -15.44 -14.04 0.48
N GLY A 175 -15.27 -14.26 -0.83
CA GLY A 175 -16.26 -13.91 -1.85
C GLY A 175 -16.45 -12.41 -2.08
N LEU A 176 -15.45 -11.58 -1.78
CA LEU A 176 -15.47 -10.16 -2.12
C LEU A 176 -15.09 -9.97 -3.60
N PRO A 177 -15.97 -9.40 -4.44
CA PRO A 177 -15.69 -9.21 -5.86
C PRO A 177 -14.48 -8.31 -6.10
N LEU A 178 -13.50 -8.84 -6.83
CA LEU A 178 -12.39 -8.10 -7.43
C LEU A 178 -12.80 -7.57 -8.81
N GLN A 179 -12.00 -6.68 -9.38
CA GLN A 179 -12.14 -6.17 -10.76
C GLN A 179 -13.44 -5.39 -11.04
N GLN A 180 -14.25 -5.15 -10.01
CA GLN A 180 -15.53 -4.42 -10.09
C GLN A 180 -15.50 -3.17 -9.21
N PHE A 181 -14.32 -2.58 -9.02
CA PHE A 181 -14.16 -1.35 -8.25
C PHE A 181 -14.77 -0.17 -8.99
N THR A 182 -15.25 0.81 -8.23
CA THR A 182 -15.60 2.17 -8.71
C THR A 182 -14.53 3.18 -8.29
N PHE A 183 -13.77 2.87 -7.24
CA PHE A 183 -12.63 3.66 -6.77
C PHE A 183 -11.47 2.79 -6.31
N VAL A 184 -10.26 3.19 -6.70
CA VAL A 184 -9.02 2.56 -6.23
C VAL A 184 -8.01 3.65 -5.85
N GLN A 185 -7.45 3.54 -4.65
CA GLN A 185 -6.26 4.30 -4.28
C GLN A 185 -5.02 3.66 -4.93
N ILE A 186 -4.26 4.45 -5.69
CA ILE A 186 -2.94 4.04 -6.18
C ILE A 186 -1.96 4.09 -4.99
N PRO A 187 -1.28 2.97 -4.66
CA PRO A 187 -0.49 2.88 -3.45
C PRO A 187 0.77 3.74 -3.50
N HIS A 188 1.22 4.20 -2.31
CA HIS A 188 2.53 4.83 -2.07
C HIS A 188 2.93 5.86 -3.14
N HIS A 189 2.07 6.87 -3.31
CA HIS A 189 2.26 7.98 -4.24
C HIS A 189 2.40 7.59 -5.73
N GLY A 190 2.16 6.33 -6.11
CA GLY A 190 2.41 5.84 -7.46
C GLY A 190 3.86 5.40 -7.68
N SER A 191 4.49 4.82 -6.66
CA SER A 191 5.79 4.15 -6.76
C SER A 191 5.71 2.87 -7.59
N ARG A 192 6.69 2.66 -8.48
CA ARG A 192 6.83 1.44 -9.28
C ARG A 192 7.25 0.21 -8.47
N ARG A 193 7.69 0.37 -7.22
CA ARG A 193 8.06 -0.74 -6.34
C ARG A 193 6.83 -1.41 -5.70
N ASN A 194 5.71 -0.69 -5.64
CA ASN A 194 4.53 -1.12 -4.90
C ASN A 194 3.56 -1.96 -5.73
N VAL A 195 3.69 -1.92 -7.05
CA VAL A 195 2.78 -2.58 -7.99
C VAL A 195 3.57 -3.24 -9.11
N GLY A 196 2.97 -4.25 -9.71
CA GLY A 196 3.45 -4.90 -10.92
C GLY A 196 2.28 -5.33 -11.80
N PRO A 197 2.49 -5.59 -13.11
CA PRO A 197 1.42 -5.97 -14.02
C PRO A 197 0.60 -7.16 -13.52
N THR A 198 1.24 -8.17 -12.92
CA THR A 198 0.56 -9.40 -12.48
C THR A 198 -0.42 -9.14 -11.34
N VAL A 199 0.00 -8.44 -10.28
CA VAL A 199 -0.88 -8.13 -9.15
C VAL A 199 -1.98 -7.13 -9.52
N LEU A 200 -1.68 -6.17 -10.40
CA LEU A 200 -2.69 -5.24 -10.92
C LEU A 200 -3.74 -5.96 -11.76
N THR A 201 -3.35 -6.91 -12.60
CA THR A 201 -4.30 -7.71 -13.37
C THR A 201 -5.17 -8.57 -12.45
N LYS A 202 -4.60 -9.17 -11.41
CA LYS A 202 -5.36 -9.94 -10.41
C LYS A 202 -6.45 -9.07 -9.74
N LEU A 203 -6.09 -7.86 -9.30
CA LEU A 203 -6.99 -6.95 -8.58
C LEU A 203 -8.00 -6.24 -9.50
N LEU A 204 -7.54 -5.71 -10.63
CA LEU A 204 -8.29 -4.75 -11.46
C LEU A 204 -8.81 -5.36 -12.77
N GLY A 205 -8.29 -6.52 -13.14
CA GLY A 205 -8.59 -7.22 -14.39
C GLY A 205 -7.60 -6.88 -15.50
N GLU A 206 -7.84 -7.49 -16.66
CA GLU A 206 -6.97 -7.37 -17.83
C GLU A 206 -6.89 -5.94 -18.39
N LYS A 207 -5.85 -5.71 -19.19
CA LYS A 207 -5.73 -4.50 -20.02
C LYS A 207 -6.94 -4.40 -20.95
N GLN A 208 -7.47 -3.20 -21.08
CA GLN A 208 -8.58 -2.86 -21.96
C GLN A 208 -8.05 -2.35 -23.30
N PRO A 209 -8.84 -2.40 -24.39
CA PRO A 209 -8.50 -1.73 -25.63
C PRO A 209 -8.25 -0.22 -25.42
N GLU A 210 -7.38 0.37 -26.23
CA GLU A 210 -7.15 1.81 -26.20
C GLU A 210 -8.46 2.57 -26.47
N GLY A 211 -8.74 3.60 -25.68
CA GLY A 211 -9.98 4.38 -25.78
C GLY A 211 -11.22 3.71 -25.17
N ALA A 212 -11.09 2.53 -24.54
CA ALA A 212 -12.19 1.94 -23.79
C ALA A 212 -12.66 2.87 -22.65
N ALA A 213 -13.95 2.76 -22.31
CA ALA A 213 -14.54 3.53 -21.22
C ALA A 213 -13.86 3.22 -19.88
N TYR A 214 -13.75 4.25 -19.03
CA TYR A 214 -13.24 4.08 -17.67
C TYR A 214 -14.21 3.22 -16.84
N ARG A 215 -13.64 2.27 -16.08
CA ARG A 215 -14.34 1.35 -15.17
C ARG A 215 -14.34 1.87 -13.74
N PHE A 216 -13.28 2.59 -13.34
CA PHE A 216 -13.11 3.13 -11.99
C PHE A 216 -12.32 4.43 -12.00
N SER A 217 -12.45 5.22 -10.94
CA SER A 217 -11.54 6.32 -10.64
C SER A 217 -10.32 5.80 -9.87
N ALA A 218 -9.12 6.19 -10.28
CA ALA A 218 -7.88 5.81 -9.63
C ALA A 218 -7.17 7.06 -9.10
N TYR A 219 -7.09 7.21 -7.78
CA TYR A 219 -6.52 8.42 -7.19
C TYR A 219 -5.09 8.15 -6.76
N VAL A 220 -4.17 9.01 -7.20
CA VAL A 220 -2.78 9.03 -6.75
C VAL A 220 -2.54 10.26 -5.89
N SER A 221 -2.16 10.03 -4.64
CA SER A 221 -1.81 11.11 -3.72
C SER A 221 -0.31 11.23 -3.69
N ALA A 222 0.25 12.30 -4.27
CA ALA A 222 1.69 12.57 -4.21
C ALA A 222 1.92 14.00 -3.70
N PRO A 223 2.99 14.28 -2.95
CA PRO A 223 3.35 15.63 -2.55
C PRO A 223 3.58 16.53 -3.76
N LYS A 224 3.33 17.84 -3.61
CA LYS A 224 3.56 18.82 -4.69
C LYS A 224 5.03 18.86 -5.12
N ASP A 225 5.94 18.67 -4.18
CA ASP A 225 7.39 18.81 -4.37
C ASP A 225 8.10 17.46 -4.58
N ASP A 226 7.35 16.39 -4.86
CA ASP A 226 7.94 15.09 -5.21
C ASP A 226 8.24 15.02 -6.71
N ALA A 227 9.52 15.17 -7.07
CA ALA A 227 9.97 15.06 -8.46
C ALA A 227 9.98 13.61 -8.99
N LYS A 228 9.86 12.60 -8.12
CA LYS A 228 9.89 11.18 -8.48
C LYS A 228 8.50 10.60 -8.69
N HIS A 229 7.49 11.12 -7.99
CA HIS A 229 6.15 10.56 -7.99
C HIS A 229 5.07 11.59 -8.39
N PRO A 230 3.99 11.16 -9.03
CA PRO A 230 3.69 9.78 -9.44
C PRO A 230 4.49 9.32 -10.66
N ARG A 231 4.89 8.04 -10.70
CA ARG A 231 5.60 7.47 -11.86
C ARG A 231 4.63 7.25 -13.02
N ARG A 232 4.97 7.75 -14.20
CA ARG A 232 4.10 7.67 -15.38
C ARG A 232 3.81 6.23 -15.79
N MET A 233 4.79 5.34 -15.70
CA MET A 233 4.57 3.91 -15.98
C MET A 233 3.49 3.28 -15.07
N VAL A 234 3.39 3.73 -13.82
CA VAL A 234 2.38 3.24 -12.86
C VAL A 234 1.01 3.79 -13.25
N LEU A 235 0.92 5.09 -13.55
CA LEU A 235 -0.33 5.70 -13.99
C LEU A 235 -0.86 5.05 -15.27
N ASN A 236 0.02 4.81 -16.25
CA ASN A 236 -0.29 4.07 -17.46
C ASN A 236 -0.81 2.66 -17.15
N ALA A 237 -0.18 1.93 -16.22
CA ALA A 237 -0.61 0.59 -15.84
C ALA A 237 -2.04 0.54 -15.26
N PHE A 238 -2.43 1.54 -14.45
CA PHE A 238 -3.82 1.67 -13.98
C PHE A 238 -4.77 2.10 -15.11
N LYS A 239 -4.35 3.04 -15.97
CA LYS A 239 -5.15 3.55 -17.09
C LYS A 239 -5.49 2.42 -18.07
N ARG A 240 -4.52 1.56 -18.40
CA ARG A 240 -4.71 0.35 -19.21
C ARG A 240 -5.79 -0.57 -18.68
N ARG A 241 -5.99 -0.64 -17.37
CA ARG A 241 -6.97 -1.54 -16.73
C ARG A 241 -8.33 -0.86 -16.53
N GLY A 242 -8.54 0.30 -17.14
CA GLY A 242 -9.80 1.06 -17.10
C GLY A 242 -9.84 2.16 -16.03
N GLY A 243 -8.69 2.59 -15.49
CA GLY A 243 -8.64 3.67 -14.51
C GLY A 243 -8.72 5.07 -15.12
N LEU A 244 -9.66 5.89 -14.64
CA LEU A 244 -9.59 7.35 -14.76
C LEU A 244 -8.61 7.86 -13.71
N ILE A 245 -7.42 8.26 -14.15
CA ILE A 245 -6.33 8.63 -13.26
C ILE A 245 -6.50 10.08 -12.79
N ILE A 246 -6.56 10.30 -11.48
CA ILE A 246 -6.66 11.63 -10.87
C ILE A 246 -5.53 11.81 -9.87
N ALA A 247 -4.70 12.85 -10.06
CA ALA A 247 -3.72 13.25 -9.05
C ALA A 247 -4.35 14.24 -8.05
N THR A 248 -4.01 14.10 -6.77
CA THR A 248 -4.38 15.07 -5.74
C THR A 248 -3.36 16.21 -5.60
N GLN A 249 -2.29 16.21 -6.40
CA GLN A 249 -1.32 17.29 -6.44
C GLN A 249 -2.02 18.61 -6.78
N GLY A 250 -1.76 19.63 -5.96
CA GLY A 250 -2.29 20.98 -6.17
C GLY A 250 -3.72 21.23 -5.67
N GLY A 251 -4.44 20.24 -5.12
CA GLY A 251 -5.73 20.52 -4.49
C GLY A 251 -6.50 19.30 -3.98
N SER A 252 -7.40 19.55 -3.02
CA SER A 252 -8.30 18.54 -2.47
C SER A 252 -9.20 17.94 -3.55
N LYS A 253 -9.36 16.62 -3.54
CA LYS A 253 -10.25 15.88 -4.44
C LYS A 253 -11.32 15.17 -3.64
N VAL A 254 -12.47 14.94 -4.26
CA VAL A 254 -13.58 14.20 -3.68
C VAL A 254 -14.04 13.17 -4.70
N HIS A 255 -13.98 11.89 -4.32
CA HIS A 255 -14.75 10.85 -4.97
C HIS A 255 -16.12 10.80 -4.28
N TRP A 256 -17.19 10.88 -5.06
CA TRP A 256 -18.56 10.93 -4.56
C TRP A 256 -19.44 9.94 -5.33
N GLY A 257 -20.51 9.49 -4.69
CA GLY A 257 -21.53 8.63 -5.30
C GLY A 257 -22.75 8.56 -4.37
N GLY A 258 -23.95 8.55 -4.94
CA GLY A 258 -25.20 8.45 -4.17
C GLY A 258 -25.68 9.71 -3.45
N PHE A 259 -24.94 10.84 -3.56
CA PHE A 259 -25.30 12.11 -2.94
C PHE A 259 -25.09 13.28 -3.92
N PRO A 260 -25.71 14.45 -3.72
CA PRO A 260 -25.45 15.63 -4.55
C PRO A 260 -23.97 16.02 -4.54
N ALA A 261 -23.50 16.58 -5.66
CA ALA A 261 -22.15 17.12 -5.76
C ALA A 261 -21.91 18.18 -4.67
N ARG A 262 -20.74 18.13 -4.03
CA ARG A 262 -20.38 19.08 -2.97
C ARG A 262 -20.20 20.49 -3.58
N PRO A 263 -20.90 21.53 -3.08
CA PRO A 263 -20.70 22.90 -3.56
C PRO A 263 -19.24 23.32 -3.49
N GLY A 264 -18.77 24.02 -4.53
CA GLY A 264 -17.37 24.44 -4.66
C GLY A 264 -16.41 23.38 -5.23
N TYR A 265 -16.88 22.16 -5.49
CA TYR A 265 -16.11 21.13 -6.21
C TYR A 265 -16.59 21.00 -7.66
N SER A 266 -15.66 20.77 -8.58
CA SER A 266 -15.91 20.50 -9.99
C SER A 266 -15.39 19.12 -10.39
N VAL A 267 -15.76 18.67 -11.60
CA VAL A 267 -15.23 17.43 -12.18
C VAL A 267 -13.71 17.56 -12.32
N ALA A 268 -12.98 16.61 -11.74
CA ALA A 268 -11.53 16.58 -11.84
C ALA A 268 -11.10 16.08 -13.23
N GLU A 269 -10.11 16.76 -13.82
CA GLU A 269 -9.51 16.34 -15.09
C GLU A 269 -8.64 15.09 -14.91
N GLY A 270 -8.82 14.13 -15.81
CA GLY A 270 -8.03 12.89 -15.85
C GLY A 270 -6.64 13.13 -16.42
N LEU A 271 -5.61 12.54 -15.80
CA LEU A 271 -4.27 12.53 -16.36
C LEU A 271 -4.25 11.75 -17.71
N PRO A 272 -3.46 12.22 -18.68
CA PRO A 272 -3.37 11.59 -19.99
C PRO A 272 -2.64 10.25 -19.90
N PHE A 273 -2.67 9.49 -21.00
CA PHE A 273 -1.69 8.44 -21.21
C PHE A 273 -0.34 9.08 -21.55
N TYR A 274 0.76 8.59 -20.99
CA TYR A 274 2.09 9.13 -21.25
C TYR A 274 2.86 8.22 -22.20
N THR A 275 3.25 8.74 -23.37
CA THR A 275 4.07 8.01 -24.34
C THR A 275 5.56 7.99 -24.01
N GLN A 276 5.97 8.81 -23.05
CA GLN A 276 7.33 8.87 -22.50
C GLN A 276 7.26 8.65 -21.00
N VAL A 277 7.87 7.55 -20.55
CA VAL A 277 7.89 7.12 -19.15
C VAL A 277 9.31 6.87 -18.68
N GLU A 278 9.46 6.69 -17.39
CA GLU A 278 10.75 6.43 -16.76
C GLU A 278 11.31 5.08 -17.23
N GLU A 279 12.62 4.98 -17.44
CA GLU A 279 13.28 3.68 -17.61
C GLU A 279 13.19 2.85 -16.33
N TYR A 280 12.91 1.57 -16.49
CA TYR A 280 12.84 0.63 -15.38
C TYR A 280 14.25 0.16 -15.01
N THR A 281 14.91 0.90 -14.13
CA THR A 281 16.25 0.61 -13.58
C THR A 281 16.25 -0.04 -12.21
#